data_AF-A0A3B9MLV7-F1
#
_entry.id   AF-A0A3B9MLV7-F1
#
_cell.length_a   1.000
_cell.length_b   1.000
_cell.length_c   1.000
_cell.angle_alpha   90.00
_cell.angle_beta   90.00
_cell.angle_gamma   90.00
#
_symmetry.space_group_name_H-M   'P 1'
#
loop_
_entity.id
_entity.type
_entity.pdbx_description
1 polymer ?
#
loop_
_entity_poly.entity_id
_entity_poly.type
_entity_poly.pdbx_seq_one_letter_code
_entity_poly.pdbx_strand_id
1 'polypeptide(L)'
;LVDVWMDGKGITGKDAEKALEAANITVNKNTIPFDQNKPFIASGLRIGTPAVTTRGMKEPEMREIGRLIAEVIHDSASEDVRKKVRQGVSELSSRFPLYAKRLKRAHQPEAMGA
;
A
#
# COMPACT_ATOMS: atom_id res chain seq x y z
N LEU A 1 -13.04 0.72 -5.98
CA LEU A 1 -12.67 2.15 -5.91
C LEU A 1 -12.94 2.61 -4.49
N VAL A 2 -12.09 3.45 -3.93
CA VAL A 2 -12.23 3.98 -2.56
C VAL A 2 -12.24 5.50 -2.67
N ASP A 3 -13.25 6.14 -2.10
CA ASP A 3 -13.33 7.60 -1.96
C ASP A 3 -12.45 8.03 -0.77
N VAL A 4 -11.57 9.01 -1.01
CA VAL A 4 -10.70 9.60 0.00
C VAL A 4 -10.96 11.10 0.21
N TRP A 5 -11.87 11.68 -0.58
CA TRP A 5 -12.23 13.10 -0.52
C TRP A 5 -13.28 13.39 0.54
N MET A 6 -14.20 12.44 0.81
CA MET A 6 -15.21 12.53 1.89
C MET A 6 -15.95 13.87 1.91
N ASP A 7 -16.54 14.27 0.77
CA ASP A 7 -17.24 15.56 0.60
C ASP A 7 -16.41 16.78 1.04
N GLY A 8 -15.10 16.78 0.74
CA GLY A 8 -14.19 17.89 1.04
C GLY A 8 -13.59 17.87 2.45
N LYS A 9 -13.87 16.84 3.25
CA LYS A 9 -13.28 16.65 4.59
C LYS A 9 -11.99 15.82 4.57
N GLY A 10 -11.75 15.10 3.47
CA GLY A 10 -10.60 14.24 3.26
C GLY A 10 -9.52 14.90 2.43
N ILE A 11 -8.84 14.10 1.62
CA ILE A 11 -7.68 14.49 0.80
C ILE A 11 -7.91 14.16 -0.66
N THR A 12 -7.17 14.79 -1.57
CA THR A 12 -7.25 14.43 -2.98
C THR A 12 -6.66 13.04 -3.21
N GLY A 13 -7.10 12.34 -4.26
CA GLY A 13 -6.52 11.07 -4.66
C GLY A 13 -5.01 11.18 -4.98
N LYS A 14 -4.56 12.35 -5.46
CA LYS A 14 -3.14 12.63 -5.68
C LYS A 14 -2.34 12.69 -4.38
N ASP A 15 -2.89 13.34 -3.36
CA ASP A 15 -2.21 13.46 -2.06
C ASP A 15 -2.24 12.13 -1.32
N ALA A 16 -3.36 11.40 -1.39
CA ALA A 16 -3.46 10.04 -0.86
C ALA A 16 -2.47 9.07 -1.51
N GLU A 17 -2.35 9.11 -2.84
CA GLU A 17 -1.38 8.30 -3.61
C GLU A 17 0.05 8.57 -3.12
N LYS A 18 0.44 9.84 -3.00
CA LYS A 18 1.78 10.23 -2.52
C LYS A 18 2.04 9.83 -1.06
N ALA A 19 1.07 10.02 -0.18
CA ALA A 19 1.21 9.68 1.23
C ALA A 19 1.37 8.16 1.40
N LEU A 20 0.59 7.36 0.68
CA LEU A 20 0.68 5.90 0.68
C LEU A 20 1.99 5.42 0.04
N GLU A 21 2.44 6.02 -1.06
CA GLU A 21 3.73 5.74 -1.67
C GLU A 21 4.88 5.97 -0.69
N ALA A 22 4.84 7.09 0.05
CA ALA A 22 5.80 7.38 1.10
C ALA A 22 5.76 6.35 2.26
N ALA A 23 4.68 5.61 2.42
CA ALA A 23 4.55 4.51 3.39
C ALA A 23 4.82 3.11 2.78
N ASN A 24 5.38 3.03 1.57
CA ASN A 24 5.61 1.81 0.78
C ASN A 24 4.33 1.07 0.35
N ILE A 25 3.21 1.77 0.22
CA ILE A 25 1.95 1.24 -0.31
C ILE A 25 1.69 1.85 -1.68
N THR A 26 1.83 1.06 -2.74
CA THR A 26 1.59 1.53 -4.11
C THR A 26 0.13 1.38 -4.49
N VAL A 27 -0.51 2.50 -4.81
CA VAL A 27 -1.89 2.59 -5.32
C VAL A 27 -1.96 3.56 -6.51
N ASN A 28 -3.13 3.66 -7.14
CA ASN A 28 -3.34 4.58 -8.25
C ASN A 28 -4.55 5.48 -7.97
N LYS A 29 -4.36 6.79 -8.08
CA LYS A 29 -5.46 7.77 -8.03
C LYS A 29 -6.43 7.55 -9.20
N ASN A 30 -7.71 7.68 -8.94
CA ASN A 30 -8.76 7.48 -9.93
C ASN A 30 -9.98 8.35 -9.59
N THR A 31 -10.64 8.92 -10.60
CA THR A 31 -11.92 9.61 -10.45
C THR A 31 -12.98 8.63 -9.92
N ILE A 32 -13.91 9.12 -9.11
CA ILE A 32 -15.03 8.33 -8.58
C ILE A 32 -16.35 8.75 -9.25
N PRO A 33 -17.40 7.91 -9.20
CA PRO A 33 -18.73 8.35 -9.63
C PRO A 33 -19.16 9.62 -8.87
N PHE A 34 -19.71 10.59 -9.59
CA PHE A 34 -20.16 11.88 -9.03
C PHE A 34 -19.05 12.69 -8.34
N ASP A 35 -17.81 12.59 -8.83
CA ASP A 35 -16.67 13.35 -8.31
C ASP A 35 -16.95 14.86 -8.31
N GLN A 36 -16.99 15.45 -7.12
CA GLN A 36 -17.25 16.88 -6.94
C GLN A 36 -16.03 17.76 -7.23
N ASN A 37 -14.84 17.15 -7.28
CA ASN A 37 -13.63 17.87 -7.64
C ASN A 37 -13.59 18.20 -9.13
N LYS A 38 -12.72 19.14 -9.50
CA LYS A 38 -12.52 19.54 -10.90
C LYS A 38 -12.06 18.33 -11.74
N PRO A 39 -12.35 18.29 -13.06
CA PRO A 39 -12.05 17.13 -13.93
C PRO A 39 -10.61 16.61 -13.89
N PHE A 40 -9.63 17.46 -13.52
CA PHE A 40 -8.21 17.09 -13.43
C PHE A 40 -7.74 16.69 -12.02
N ILE A 41 -8.64 16.68 -11.04
CA ILE A 41 -8.37 16.33 -9.64
C ILE A 41 -9.24 15.12 -9.29
N ALA A 42 -8.60 13.96 -9.17
CA ALA A 42 -9.27 12.73 -8.77
C ALA A 42 -9.50 12.70 -7.25
N SER A 43 -10.68 12.23 -6.83
CA SER A 43 -11.05 12.10 -5.40
C SER A 43 -10.90 10.69 -4.82
N GLY A 44 -10.47 9.70 -5.60
CA GLY A 44 -10.41 8.31 -5.14
C GLY A 44 -9.12 7.56 -5.46
N LEU A 45 -9.07 6.34 -4.95
CA LEU A 45 -8.02 5.35 -5.15
C LEU A 45 -8.60 4.08 -5.77
N ARG A 46 -7.87 3.51 -6.73
CA ARG A 46 -8.11 2.16 -7.25
C ARG A 46 -7.19 1.17 -6.55
N ILE A 47 -7.80 0.24 -5.83
CA ILE A 47 -7.12 -0.81 -5.07
C ILE A 47 -7.55 -2.16 -5.62
N GLY A 48 -6.58 -3.06 -5.79
CA GLY A 48 -6.81 -4.42 -6.27
C GLY A 48 -6.07 -5.43 -5.41
N THR A 49 -6.67 -6.61 -5.24
CA THR A 49 -6.10 -7.73 -4.50
C THR A 49 -5.16 -8.68 -5.29
N PRO A 50 -5.13 -8.75 -6.65
CA PRO A 50 -4.34 -9.76 -7.36
C PRO A 50 -2.85 -9.85 -6.97
N ALA A 51 -2.19 -8.71 -6.76
CA ALA A 51 -0.76 -8.70 -6.42
C ALA A 51 -0.45 -9.32 -5.05
N VAL A 52 -1.38 -9.22 -4.10
CA VAL A 52 -1.21 -9.72 -2.73
C VAL A 52 -1.75 -11.14 -2.57
N THR A 53 -2.85 -11.48 -3.26
CA THR A 53 -3.42 -12.83 -3.23
C THR A 53 -2.56 -13.84 -3.99
N THR A 54 -1.90 -13.44 -5.08
CA THR A 54 -0.89 -14.29 -5.77
C THR A 54 0.32 -14.60 -4.89
N ARG A 55 0.60 -13.77 -3.88
CA ARG A 55 1.64 -14.00 -2.86
C ARG A 55 1.16 -14.87 -1.70
N GLY A 56 -0.11 -15.29 -1.67
CA GLY A 56 -0.68 -16.16 -0.65
C GLY A 56 -1.42 -15.43 0.49
N MET A 57 -1.53 -14.11 0.43
CA MET A 57 -2.26 -13.33 1.45
C MET A 57 -3.77 -13.60 1.38
N LYS A 58 -4.43 -13.62 2.55
CA LYS A 58 -5.84 -13.97 2.74
C LYS A 58 -6.58 -12.84 3.47
N GLU A 59 -7.82 -13.12 3.87
CA GLU A 59 -8.71 -12.18 4.54
C GLU A 59 -8.09 -11.50 5.77
N PRO A 60 -7.32 -12.17 6.64
CA PRO A 60 -6.65 -11.51 7.77
C PRO A 60 -5.66 -10.43 7.32
N GLU A 61 -4.83 -10.75 6.33
CA GLU A 61 -3.88 -9.79 5.77
C GLU A 61 -4.58 -8.64 5.05
N MET A 62 -5.72 -8.89 4.38
CA MET A 62 -6.51 -7.82 3.76
C MET A 62 -7.02 -6.81 4.81
N ARG A 63 -7.43 -7.28 6.00
CA ARG A 63 -7.82 -6.37 7.10
C ARG A 63 -6.63 -5.56 7.58
N GLU A 64 -5.46 -6.18 7.69
CA GLU A 64 -4.23 -5.49 8.09
C GLU A 64 -3.83 -4.42 7.07
N ILE A 65 -3.84 -4.75 5.78
CA ILE A 65 -3.60 -3.80 4.68
C ILE A 65 -4.59 -2.64 4.74
N GLY A 66 -5.88 -2.93 4.92
CA GLY A 66 -6.91 -1.90 5.05
C GLY A 66 -6.64 -0.94 6.23
N ARG A 67 -6.21 -1.47 7.38
CA ARG A 67 -5.83 -0.66 8.55
C ARG A 67 -4.64 0.23 8.24
N LEU A 68 -3.58 -0.33 7.65
CA LEU A 68 -2.37 0.43 7.28
C LEU A 68 -2.69 1.57 6.30
N ILE A 69 -3.56 1.32 5.32
CA ILE A 69 -4.04 2.34 4.38
C ILE A 69 -4.83 3.43 5.12
N ALA A 70 -5.76 3.05 6.00
CA ALA A 70 -6.58 3.99 6.76
C ALA A 70 -5.73 4.87 7.70
N GLU A 71 -4.71 4.31 8.35
CA GLU A 71 -3.79 5.07 9.20
C GLU A 71 -3.11 6.20 8.42
N VAL A 72 -2.61 5.93 7.21
CA VAL A 72 -1.98 6.96 6.37
C VAL A 72 -2.99 7.98 5.85
N ILE A 73 -4.19 7.56 5.47
CA ILE A 73 -5.20 8.50 4.94
C ILE A 73 -5.67 9.47 6.03
N HIS A 74 -5.90 8.99 7.25
CA HIS A 74 -6.35 9.82 8.37
C HIS A 74 -5.29 10.81 8.87
N ASP A 75 -4.01 10.47 8.73
CA ASP A 75 -2.91 11.36 9.13
C ASP A 75 -1.82 11.41 8.04
N SER A 76 -2.23 11.93 6.88
CA SER A 76 -1.41 11.92 5.67
C SER A 76 -0.15 12.77 5.74
N ALA A 77 -0.08 13.75 6.65
CA ALA A 77 1.06 14.64 6.82
C ALA A 77 2.09 14.13 7.86
N SER A 78 1.71 13.18 8.71
CA SER A 78 2.56 12.69 9.79
C SER A 78 3.65 11.74 9.30
N GLU A 79 4.91 12.16 9.44
CA GLU A 79 6.08 11.33 9.16
C GLU A 79 6.18 10.13 10.11
N ASP A 80 5.72 10.26 11.35
CA ASP A 80 5.75 9.15 12.31
C ASP A 80 4.74 8.07 11.95
N VAL A 81 3.55 8.45 11.49
CA VAL A 81 2.56 7.50 10.94
C VAL A 81 3.12 6.80 9.71
N ARG A 82 3.74 7.53 8.78
CA ARG A 82 4.38 6.94 7.60
C ARG A 82 5.48 5.95 7.96
N LYS A 83 6.34 6.27 8.93
CA LYS A 83 7.39 5.35 9.43
C LYS A 83 6.79 4.08 10.04
N LYS A 84 5.79 4.23 10.91
CA LYS A 84 5.09 3.11 11.55
C LYS A 84 4.45 2.20 10.51
N VAL A 85 3.73 2.78 9.56
CA VAL A 85 3.07 2.02 8.49
C VAL A 85 4.10 1.35 7.59
N ARG A 86 5.18 2.04 7.21
CA ARG A 86 6.26 1.46 6.42
C ARG A 86 6.86 0.21 7.11
N GLN A 87 7.05 0.27 8.42
CA GLN A 87 7.50 -0.87 9.21
C GLN A 87 6.50 -2.04 9.13
N GLY A 88 5.21 -1.76 9.37
CA GLY A 88 4.14 -2.77 9.26
C GLY A 88 4.03 -3.40 7.86
N VAL A 89 4.19 -2.59 6.80
CA VAL A 89 4.21 -3.08 5.40
C VAL A 89 5.40 -4.01 5.15
N SER A 90 6.56 -3.68 5.71
CA SER A 90 7.78 -4.50 5.62
C SER A 90 7.61 -5.84 6.33
N GLU A 91 7.05 -5.82 7.54
CA GLU A 91 6.72 -7.01 8.34
C GLU A 91 5.68 -7.89 7.67
N LEU A 92 4.62 -7.30 7.12
CA LEU A 92 3.62 -8.05 6.35
C LEU A 92 4.25 -8.65 5.08
N SER A 93 5.04 -7.88 4.34
CA SER A 93 5.65 -8.34 3.09
C SER A 93 6.70 -9.43 3.30
N SER A 94 7.44 -9.41 4.42
CA SER A 94 8.47 -10.41 4.72
C SER A 94 7.89 -11.80 5.02
N ARG A 95 6.65 -11.87 5.53
CA ARG A 95 5.89 -13.13 5.70
C ARG A 95 5.55 -13.80 4.37
N PHE A 96 5.49 -13.04 3.27
CA PHE A 96 5.09 -13.52 1.94
C PHE A 96 6.14 -13.18 0.85
N PRO A 97 7.35 -13.76 0.90
CA PRO A 97 8.44 -13.41 0.00
C PRO A 97 8.18 -13.80 -1.46
N LEU A 98 8.39 -12.85 -2.39
CA LEU A 98 8.19 -13.07 -3.84
C LEU A 98 9.11 -14.13 -4.45
N TYR A 99 10.36 -14.17 -4.01
CA TYR A 99 11.38 -15.10 -4.54
C TYR A 99 12.02 -15.92 -3.42
N ALA A 100 11.22 -16.66 -2.66
CA ALA A 100 11.70 -17.50 -1.55
C ALA A 100 12.92 -18.37 -1.94
N LYS A 101 12.91 -18.96 -3.15
CA LYS A 101 14.03 -19.76 -3.68
C LYS A 101 15.30 -18.95 -3.90
N ARG A 102 15.21 -17.70 -4.37
CA ARG A 102 16.38 -16.82 -4.59
C ARG A 102 16.93 -16.27 -3.27
N LEU A 103 16.06 -15.97 -2.31
CA LEU A 103 16.46 -15.51 -0.97
C LEU A 103 17.23 -16.60 -0.21
N LYS A 104 16.78 -17.86 -0.27
CA LYS A 104 17.51 -18.99 0.34
C LYS A 104 18.91 -19.17 -0.24
N ARG A 105 19.06 -19.02 -1.55
CA ARG A 105 20.36 -19.12 -2.24
C ARG A 105 21.31 -17.98 -1.88
N ALA A 106 20.81 -16.76 -1.69
CA ALA A 106 21.65 -15.63 -1.28
C ALA A 106 22.19 -15.75 0.16
N HIS A 107 21.52 -16.53 1.02
CA HIS A 107 21.95 -16.79 2.41
C HIS A 107 22.75 -18.09 2.56
N GLN A 108 22.91 -18.87 1.50
CA GLN A 108 23.87 -19.97 1.44
C GLN A 108 25.10 -19.41 0.70
N PRO A 109 26.21 -19.08 1.39
CA PRO A 109 27.47 -18.82 0.70
C PRO A 109 27.75 -20.06 -0.14
N GLU A 110 28.02 -19.84 -1.42
CA GLU A 110 28.21 -20.88 -2.41
C GLU A 110 29.13 -21.97 -1.85
N ALA A 111 28.73 -23.23 -2.05
CA ALA A 111 29.65 -24.36 -1.95
C ALA A 111 30.90 -23.99 -2.74
N MET A 112 31.95 -23.65 -1.98
CA MET A 112 33.25 -23.27 -2.49
C MET A 112 33.86 -24.53 -3.10
N GLY A 113 33.86 -24.59 -4.43
CA GLY A 113 34.85 -25.31 -5.21
C GLY A 113 34.62 -26.81 -5.46
N ALA A 114 34.85 -27.17 -6.73
CA ALA A 114 35.18 -28.47 -7.31
C ALA A 114 34.08 -29.56 -7.31
#